data_AF-A0AAV1XM24-F1
#
_entry.id   AF-A0AAV1XM24-F1
#
_cell.length_a   1.000
_cell.length_b   1.000
_cell.length_c   1.000
_cell.angle_alpha   90.00
_cell.angle_beta   90.00
_cell.angle_gamma   90.00
#
_symmetry.space_group_name_H-M   'P 1'
#
loop_
_entity.id
_entity.type
_entity.pdbx_description
1 polymer ?
#
loop_
_entity_poly.entity_id
_entity_poly.type
_entity_poly.pdbx_seq_one_letter_code
_entity_poly.pdbx_strand_id
1 'polypeptide(L)'
;MSKVVDVNVICNSAVDISFCSKILNSKPGGAKGADLVSLARYASEVARSNVANTIKLTNMLIEKNDTDPKVKAKYNSCLSNFHEQFGCLGHIDSLQKNLKKGNYYLVNYAALGIISNADSCLIRDHIEEPPFPDTTNLHTFVDIIRKVASIIVLISKILMEK
;
A
#
# COMPACT_ATOMS: atom_id res chain seq x y z
N MET A 1 26.14 3.43 -2.43
CA MET A 1 26.32 3.15 -0.99
C MET A 1 24.96 3.16 -0.32
N SER A 2 24.58 2.09 0.39
CA SER A 2 23.31 2.05 1.11
C SER A 2 23.50 2.64 2.51
N LYS A 3 22.78 3.72 2.83
CA LYS A 3 22.94 4.46 4.09
C LYS A 3 22.00 3.89 5.14
N VAL A 4 22.55 3.53 6.29
CA VAL A 4 21.80 3.21 7.51
C VAL A 4 21.16 4.49 8.02
N VAL A 5 19.83 4.53 8.11
CA VAL A 5 19.08 5.66 8.64
C VAL A 5 18.23 5.16 9.80
N ASP A 6 18.21 5.93 10.89
CA ASP A 6 17.35 5.64 12.03
C ASP A 6 15.87 5.70 11.60
N VAL A 7 15.10 4.68 11.99
CA VAL A 7 13.65 4.60 11.79
C VAL A 7 12.96 5.87 12.29
N ASN A 8 13.44 6.47 13.37
CA ASN A 8 12.88 7.70 13.91
C ASN A 8 12.94 8.85 12.89
N VAL A 9 14.05 8.99 12.15
CA VAL A 9 14.19 10.03 11.13
C VAL A 9 13.20 9.84 10.00
N ILE A 10 12.93 8.59 9.62
CA ILE A 10 11.95 8.26 8.57
C ILE A 10 10.52 8.54 9.08
N CYS A 11 10.19 8.07 10.28
CA CYS A 11 8.83 8.04 10.79
C CYS A 11 8.36 9.37 11.39
N ASN A 12 9.25 10.29 11.75
CA ASN A 12 8.87 11.62 12.24
C ASN A 12 8.08 12.45 11.20
N SER A 13 8.20 12.13 9.91
CA SER A 13 7.41 12.75 8.84
C SER A 13 6.19 11.94 8.42
N ALA A 14 5.90 10.83 9.10
CA ALA A 14 4.73 10.01 8.83
C ALA A 14 3.48 10.58 9.50
N VAL A 15 2.34 10.45 8.82
CA VAL A 15 1.01 10.78 9.38
C VAL A 15 0.74 9.95 10.63
N ASP A 16 1.15 8.69 10.63
CA ASP A 16 1.03 7.77 11.76
C ASP A 16 2.42 7.28 12.16
N ILE A 17 3.06 8.03 13.06
CA ILE A 17 4.43 7.79 13.53
C ILE A 17 4.54 6.40 14.17
N SER A 18 3.57 6.03 15.01
CA SER A 18 3.55 4.75 15.72
C SER A 18 3.44 3.58 14.75
N PHE A 19 2.52 3.66 13.79
CA PHE A 19 2.39 2.65 12.75
C PHE A 19 3.66 2.52 11.91
N CYS A 20 4.25 3.64 11.47
CA CYS A 20 5.48 3.64 10.71
C CYS A 20 6.61 2.93 11.47
N SER A 21 6.83 3.32 12.73
CA SER A 21 7.86 2.73 13.57
C SER A 21 7.61 1.25 13.81
N LYS A 22 6.37 0.84 14.05
CA LYS A 22 5.99 -0.57 14.22
C LYS A 22 6.30 -1.38 12.98
N ILE A 23 5.91 -0.90 11.80
CA ILE A 23 6.15 -1.62 10.54
C ILE A 23 7.65 -1.79 10.32
N LEU A 24 8.43 -0.70 10.30
CA LEU A 24 9.86 -0.76 9.97
C LEU A 24 10.66 -1.59 10.98
N ASN A 25 10.37 -1.48 12.27
CA ASN A 25 11.04 -2.29 13.30
C ASN A 25 10.64 -3.77 13.27
N SER A 26 9.51 -4.13 12.64
CA SER A 26 9.10 -5.53 12.45
C SER A 26 9.88 -6.23 11.33
N LYS A 27 10.78 -5.55 10.63
CA LYS A 27 11.62 -6.15 9.60
C LYS A 27 12.42 -7.33 10.17
N PRO A 28 12.40 -8.51 9.52
CA PRO A 28 13.28 -9.62 9.89
C PRO A 28 14.75 -9.22 9.92
N GLY A 29 15.45 -9.62 10.98
CA GLY A 29 16.82 -9.19 11.28
C GLY A 29 16.94 -7.78 11.89
N GLY A 30 15.81 -7.12 12.17
CA GLY A 30 15.74 -5.79 12.77
C GLY A 30 15.97 -4.65 11.76
N ALA A 31 15.64 -3.44 12.23
CA ALA A 31 15.88 -2.19 11.50
C ALA A 31 17.23 -1.53 11.84
N LYS A 32 17.85 -1.89 12.97
CA LYS A 32 19.16 -1.35 13.36
C LYS A 32 20.22 -1.80 12.35
N GLY A 33 20.91 -0.83 11.73
CA GLY A 33 21.91 -1.14 10.69
C GLY A 33 21.30 -1.44 9.31
N ALA A 34 19.97 -1.44 9.16
CA ALA A 34 19.33 -1.62 7.87
C ALA A 34 19.47 -0.35 7.02
N ASP A 35 19.77 -0.52 5.73
CA ASP A 35 19.77 0.58 4.79
C ASP A 35 18.37 0.90 4.25
N LEU A 36 18.18 2.13 3.76
CA LEU A 36 16.91 2.61 3.22
C LEU A 36 16.32 1.73 2.11
N VAL A 37 17.15 1.17 1.23
CA VAL A 37 16.67 0.30 0.13
C VAL A 37 16.13 -1.00 0.70
N SER A 38 16.81 -1.58 1.70
CA SER A 38 16.35 -2.78 2.39
C SER A 38 15.04 -2.55 3.16
N LEU A 39 14.86 -1.37 3.76
CA LEU A 39 13.63 -0.98 4.46
C LEU A 39 12.47 -0.76 3.47
N ALA A 40 12.70 -0.07 2.35
CA ALA A 40 11.70 0.12 1.30
C ALA A 40 11.26 -1.22 0.68
N ARG A 41 12.21 -2.12 0.44
CA ARG A 41 11.92 -3.47 -0.06
C ARG A 41 11.04 -4.24 0.91
N TYR A 42 11.41 -4.26 2.19
CA TYR A 42 10.60 -4.92 3.22
C TYR A 42 9.19 -4.31 3.32
N ALA A 43 9.06 -2.98 3.35
CA ALA A 43 7.75 -2.32 3.35
C ALA A 43 6.92 -2.68 2.10
N SER A 44 7.56 -2.83 0.93
CA SER A 44 6.86 -3.29 -0.29
C SER A 44 6.36 -4.74 -0.19
N GLU A 45 7.08 -5.62 0.52
CA GLU A 45 6.67 -7.00 0.78
C GLU A 45 5.47 -7.03 1.75
N VAL A 46 5.50 -6.18 2.77
CA VAL A 46 4.34 -5.97 3.67
C VAL A 46 3.14 -5.47 2.89
N ALA A 47 3.32 -4.48 2.00
CA ALA A 47 2.24 -3.99 1.14
C ALA A 47 1.67 -5.12 0.26
N ARG A 48 2.54 -5.93 -0.38
CA ARG A 48 2.11 -7.05 -1.23
C ARG A 48 1.27 -8.06 -0.46
N SER A 49 1.68 -8.41 0.76
CA SER A 49 0.94 -9.36 1.61
C SER A 49 -0.46 -8.83 1.96
N ASN A 50 -0.55 -7.54 2.32
CA ASN A 50 -1.84 -6.92 2.61
C ASN A 50 -2.73 -6.84 1.35
N VAL A 51 -2.17 -6.45 0.20
CA VAL A 51 -2.91 -6.45 -1.08
C VAL A 51 -3.43 -7.85 -1.42
N ALA A 52 -2.63 -8.89 -1.25
CA ALA A 52 -3.06 -10.27 -1.49
C ALA A 52 -4.21 -10.70 -0.55
N ASN A 53 -4.17 -10.28 0.71
CA ASN A 53 -5.27 -10.52 1.65
C ASN A 53 -6.53 -9.74 1.27
N THR A 54 -6.39 -8.50 0.82
CA THR A 54 -7.50 -7.69 0.31
C THR A 54 -8.14 -8.35 -0.91
N ILE A 55 -7.36 -8.81 -1.89
CA ILE A 55 -7.86 -9.52 -3.07
C ILE A 55 -8.70 -10.73 -2.66
N LYS A 56 -8.21 -11.55 -1.70
CA LYS A 56 -8.95 -12.70 -1.17
C LYS A 56 -10.27 -12.27 -0.52
N LEU A 57 -10.23 -11.23 0.31
CA LEU A 57 -11.42 -10.69 0.95
C LEU A 57 -12.44 -10.20 -0.09
N THR A 58 -12.00 -9.40 -1.06
CA THR A 58 -12.87 -8.86 -2.10
C THR A 58 -13.50 -9.96 -2.95
N ASN A 59 -12.76 -11.01 -3.31
CA ASN A 59 -13.34 -12.18 -4.00
C ASN A 59 -14.44 -12.86 -3.17
N MET A 60 -14.21 -13.10 -1.88
CA MET A 60 -15.25 -13.66 -0.99
C MET A 60 -16.48 -12.76 -0.90
N LEU A 61 -16.29 -11.44 -0.91
CA LEU A 61 -17.40 -10.47 -0.89
C LEU A 61 -18.18 -10.44 -2.20
N ILE A 62 -17.50 -10.61 -3.35
CA ILE A 62 -18.16 -10.77 -4.66
C ILE A 62 -19.04 -12.03 -4.66
N GLU A 63 -18.52 -13.17 -4.20
CA GLU A 63 -19.24 -14.44 -4.14
C GLU A 63 -20.45 -14.36 -3.18
N LYS A 64 -20.27 -13.76 -2.01
CA LYS A 64 -21.34 -13.62 -1.01
C LYS A 64 -22.50 -12.74 -1.48
N ASN A 65 -22.24 -11.79 -2.37
CA ASN A 65 -23.22 -10.82 -2.85
C ASN A 65 -23.61 -11.07 -4.31
N ASP A 66 -23.59 -12.32 -4.77
CA ASP A 66 -23.90 -12.67 -6.17
C ASP A 66 -25.31 -12.25 -6.62
N THR A 67 -26.25 -12.13 -5.67
CA THR A 67 -27.64 -11.74 -5.92
C THR A 67 -27.89 -10.23 -5.90
N ASP A 68 -26.92 -9.40 -5.50
CA ASP A 68 -27.01 -7.93 -5.55
C ASP A 68 -26.02 -7.38 -6.59
N PRO A 69 -26.49 -7.10 -7.82
CA PRO A 69 -25.61 -6.66 -8.90
C PRO A 69 -24.86 -5.36 -8.60
N LYS A 70 -25.42 -4.44 -7.81
CA LYS A 70 -24.78 -3.17 -7.48
C LYS A 70 -23.63 -3.39 -6.51
N VAL A 71 -23.88 -4.15 -5.44
CA VAL A 71 -22.85 -4.53 -4.47
C VAL A 71 -21.73 -5.32 -5.15
N LYS A 72 -22.11 -6.28 -6.00
CA LYS A 72 -21.16 -7.09 -6.78
C LYS A 72 -20.29 -6.22 -7.70
N ALA A 73 -20.89 -5.28 -8.42
CA ALA A 73 -20.15 -4.35 -9.28
C ALA A 73 -19.15 -3.50 -8.47
N LYS A 74 -19.55 -3.04 -7.28
CA LYS A 74 -18.67 -2.26 -6.41
C LYS A 74 -17.43 -3.04 -6.00
N TYR A 75 -17.59 -4.28 -5.54
CA TYR A 75 -16.45 -5.11 -5.17
C TYR A 75 -15.60 -5.53 -6.37
N ASN A 76 -16.18 -5.73 -7.56
CA ASN A 76 -15.39 -5.97 -8.77
C ASN A 76 -14.51 -4.77 -9.14
N SER A 77 -15.06 -3.55 -9.08
CA SER A 77 -14.28 -2.33 -9.28
C SER A 77 -13.13 -2.22 -8.26
N CYS A 78 -13.43 -2.51 -6.99
CA CYS A 78 -12.40 -2.56 -5.96
C CYS A 78 -11.33 -3.63 -6.25
N LEU A 79 -11.70 -4.83 -6.70
CA LEU A 79 -10.78 -5.90 -7.05
C LEU A 79 -9.82 -5.49 -8.17
N SER A 80 -10.32 -4.81 -9.21
CA SER A 80 -9.49 -4.30 -10.32
C SER A 80 -8.39 -3.36 -9.82
N ASN A 81 -8.71 -2.46 -8.88
CA ASN A 81 -7.73 -1.55 -8.26
C ASN A 81 -6.61 -2.29 -7.50
N PHE A 82 -6.82 -3.55 -7.07
CA PHE A 82 -5.79 -4.32 -6.36
C PHE A 82 -5.02 -5.27 -7.26
N HIS A 83 -5.71 -6.00 -8.14
CA HIS A 83 -5.18 -7.17 -8.83
C HIS A 83 -4.54 -6.85 -10.20
N GLU A 84 -5.02 -5.83 -10.90
CA GLU A 84 -4.62 -5.59 -12.28
C GLU A 84 -3.19 -5.05 -12.43
N GLN A 85 -2.68 -5.09 -13.67
CA GLN A 85 -1.36 -4.55 -14.02
C GLN A 85 -1.20 -3.06 -13.67
N PHE A 86 -2.28 -2.29 -13.69
CA PHE A 86 -2.30 -0.88 -13.28
C PHE A 86 -2.87 -0.68 -11.86
N GLY A 87 -3.20 -1.77 -11.17
CA GLY A 87 -3.60 -1.77 -9.77
C GLY A 87 -2.41 -1.86 -8.81
N CYS A 88 -2.72 -2.05 -7.53
CA CYS A 88 -1.73 -2.09 -6.45
C CYS A 88 -0.60 -3.10 -6.69
N LEU A 89 -0.92 -4.32 -7.16
CA LEU A 89 0.10 -5.35 -7.42
C LEU A 89 1.10 -4.91 -8.51
N GLY A 90 0.61 -4.37 -9.62
CA GLY A 90 1.47 -3.91 -10.70
C GLY A 90 2.36 -2.73 -10.28
N HIS A 91 1.84 -1.82 -9.45
CA HIS A 91 2.69 -0.78 -8.86
C HIS A 91 3.74 -1.34 -7.90
N ILE A 92 3.42 -2.36 -7.09
CA ILE A 92 4.41 -3.02 -6.23
C ILE A 92 5.51 -3.69 -7.07
N ASP A 93 5.16 -4.36 -8.16
CA ASP A 93 6.13 -4.96 -9.08
C ASP A 93 7.06 -3.90 -9.69
N SER A 94 6.47 -2.78 -10.15
CA SER A 94 7.21 -1.62 -10.67
C SER A 94 8.14 -1.01 -9.61
N LEU A 95 7.64 -0.83 -8.40
CA LEU A 95 8.39 -0.31 -7.25
C LEU A 95 9.61 -1.18 -6.96
N GLN A 96 9.43 -2.50 -6.85
CA GLN A 96 10.52 -3.44 -6.57
C GLN A 96 11.57 -3.47 -7.69
N LYS A 97 11.12 -3.39 -8.95
CA LYS A 97 12.02 -3.28 -10.12
C LYS A 97 12.85 -2.00 -10.09
N ASN A 98 12.23 -0.87 -9.75
CA ASN A 98 12.90 0.43 -9.72
C ASN A 98 13.82 0.60 -8.49
N LEU A 99 13.50 -0.01 -7.35
CA LEU A 99 14.41 -0.09 -6.19
C LEU A 99 15.74 -0.76 -6.59
N LYS A 100 15.70 -1.88 -7.33
CA LYS A 100 16.91 -2.58 -7.81
C LYS A 100 17.75 -1.73 -8.76
N LYS A 101 17.11 -0.86 -9.53
CA LYS A 101 17.77 0.06 -10.47
C LYS A 101 18.25 1.36 -9.82
N GLY A 102 17.93 1.59 -8.55
CA GLY A 102 18.19 2.88 -7.89
C GLY A 102 17.36 4.04 -8.43
N ASN A 103 16.28 3.79 -9.17
CA ASN A 103 15.42 4.85 -9.70
C ASN A 103 14.36 5.23 -8.66
N TYR A 104 14.76 6.03 -7.68
CA TYR A 104 13.93 6.36 -6.53
C TYR A 104 12.76 7.29 -6.84
N TYR A 105 12.85 8.05 -7.94
CA TYR A 105 11.72 8.81 -8.47
C TYR A 105 10.58 7.88 -8.90
N LEU A 106 10.88 6.83 -9.67
CA LEU A 106 9.87 5.85 -10.08
C LEU A 106 9.39 4.97 -8.92
N VAL A 107 10.21 4.75 -7.88
CA VAL A 107 9.76 4.13 -6.62
C VAL A 107 8.71 5.00 -5.93
N ASN A 108 8.97 6.31 -5.83
CA ASN A 108 8.04 7.27 -5.23
C ASN A 108 6.72 7.30 -6.00
N TYR A 109 6.79 7.43 -7.33
CA TYR A 109 5.62 7.45 -8.21
C TYR A 109 4.78 6.17 -8.08
N ALA A 110 5.42 4.99 -8.08
CA ALA A 110 4.73 3.73 -7.91
C ALA A 110 4.05 3.61 -6.53
N ALA A 111 4.70 4.07 -5.46
CA ALA A 111 4.11 4.06 -4.12
C ALA A 111 2.87 4.99 -4.02
N LEU A 112 2.89 6.15 -4.69
CA LEU A 112 1.71 7.01 -4.82
C LEU A 112 0.59 6.34 -5.64
N GLY A 113 0.93 5.56 -6.67
CA GLY A 113 -0.04 4.76 -7.43
C GLY A 113 -0.73 3.69 -6.58
N ILE A 114 -0.02 3.07 -5.63
CA ILE A 114 -0.62 2.14 -4.65
C ILE A 114 -1.65 2.88 -3.78
N ILE A 115 -1.31 4.06 -3.27
CA ILE A 115 -2.22 4.89 -2.45
C ILE A 115 -3.47 5.24 -3.26
N SER A 116 -3.29 5.76 -4.48
CA SER A 116 -4.41 6.16 -5.33
C SER A 116 -5.37 5.00 -5.60
N ASN A 117 -4.86 3.83 -6.00
CA ASN A 117 -5.70 2.67 -6.26
C ASN A 117 -6.40 2.15 -4.99
N ALA A 118 -5.70 2.15 -3.85
CA ALA A 118 -6.29 1.75 -2.57
C ALA A 118 -7.46 2.69 -2.19
N ASP A 119 -7.27 4.00 -2.34
CA ASP A 119 -8.31 5.00 -2.07
C ASP A 119 -9.49 4.89 -3.06
N SER A 120 -9.23 4.58 -4.34
CA SER A 120 -10.27 4.40 -5.37
C SER A 120 -11.27 3.29 -5.02
N CYS A 121 -10.89 2.27 -4.26
CA CYS A 121 -11.83 1.27 -3.77
C CYS A 121 -12.88 1.86 -2.81
N LEU A 122 -12.52 2.90 -2.04
CA LEU A 122 -13.38 3.51 -1.01
C LEU A 122 -14.20 4.70 -1.50
N ILE A 123 -13.89 5.23 -2.69
CA ILE A 123 -14.63 6.35 -3.29
C ILE A 123 -16.09 5.92 -3.52
N ARG A 124 -17.06 6.78 -3.22
CA ARG A 124 -18.47 6.55 -3.57
C ARG A 124 -18.69 6.86 -5.04
N ASP A 125 -19.57 6.10 -5.69
CA ASP A 125 -19.87 6.31 -7.11
C ASP A 125 -20.60 7.65 -7.30
N HIS A 126 -21.43 8.05 -6.34
CA HIS A 126 -22.05 9.38 -6.27
C HIS A 126 -21.99 9.98 -4.84
N ILE A 127 -21.79 11.31 -4.74
CA ILE A 127 -21.71 12.03 -3.45
C ILE A 127 -23.04 11.94 -2.69
N GLU A 128 -24.15 11.90 -3.42
CA GLU A 128 -25.52 11.82 -2.89
C GLU A 128 -25.87 10.41 -2.39
N GLU A 129 -25.10 9.40 -2.76
CA GLU A 129 -25.30 8.05 -2.24
C GLU A 129 -24.82 7.94 -0.78
N PRO A 130 -25.59 7.27 0.08
CA PRO A 130 -25.11 6.93 1.41
C PRO A 130 -23.78 6.15 1.26
N PRO A 131 -22.86 6.27 2.24
CA PRO A 131 -21.65 5.47 2.20
C PRO A 131 -22.03 4.02 2.01
N PHE A 132 -21.40 3.38 1.03
CA PHE A 132 -21.58 1.95 0.80
C PHE A 132 -21.39 1.25 2.16
N PRO A 133 -22.42 0.55 2.68
CA PRO A 133 -22.41 0.04 4.05
C PRO A 133 -21.52 -1.20 4.10
N ASP A 134 -20.22 -0.97 4.01
CA ASP A 134 -19.22 -2.00 4.15
C ASP A 134 -18.99 -2.26 5.64
N THR A 135 -19.63 -3.30 6.16
CA THR A 135 -19.42 -3.79 7.52
C THR A 135 -18.22 -4.74 7.63
N THR A 136 -17.43 -4.86 6.56
CA THR A 136 -16.30 -5.78 6.47
C THR A 136 -15.00 -5.11 6.89
N ASN A 137 -13.93 -5.90 6.96
CA ASN A 137 -12.58 -5.40 7.26
C ASN A 137 -11.90 -4.72 6.06
N LEU A 138 -12.57 -4.56 4.90
CA LEU A 138 -11.96 -4.02 3.68
C LEU A 138 -11.40 -2.62 3.89
N HIS A 139 -12.15 -1.72 4.55
CA HIS A 139 -11.65 -0.39 4.93
C HIS A 139 -10.36 -0.45 5.76
N THR A 140 -10.26 -1.40 6.69
CA THR A 140 -9.06 -1.60 7.52
C THR A 140 -7.89 -2.07 6.67
N PHE A 141 -8.09 -3.04 5.77
CA PHE A 141 -7.03 -3.52 4.89
C PHE A 141 -6.54 -2.42 3.93
N VAL A 142 -7.47 -1.63 3.38
CA VAL A 142 -7.15 -0.47 2.54
C VAL A 142 -6.31 0.55 3.30
N ASP A 143 -6.70 0.91 4.53
CA ASP A 143 -5.94 1.87 5.34
C ASP A 143 -4.51 1.37 5.63
N ILE A 144 -4.36 0.08 5.93
CA ILE A 144 -3.05 -0.54 6.14
C ILE A 144 -2.19 -0.43 4.87
N ILE A 145 -2.74 -0.78 3.70
CA ILE A 145 -2.02 -0.67 2.42
C ILE A 145 -1.57 0.76 2.16
N ARG A 146 -2.47 1.72 2.36
CA ARG A 146 -2.23 3.16 2.18
C ARG A 146 -1.12 3.66 3.11
N LYS A 147 -1.17 3.29 4.40
CA LYS A 147 -0.15 3.68 5.38
C LYS A 147 1.21 3.06 5.07
N VAL A 148 1.25 1.78 4.69
CA VAL A 148 2.52 1.12 4.30
C VAL A 148 3.10 1.76 3.05
N ALA A 149 2.28 2.05 2.03
CA ALA A 149 2.74 2.74 0.83
C ALA A 149 3.27 4.15 1.13
N SER A 150 2.63 4.87 2.07
CA SER A 150 3.10 6.19 2.54
C SER A 150 4.48 6.13 3.20
N ILE A 151 4.80 5.04 3.92
CA ILE A 151 6.16 4.82 4.44
C ILE A 151 7.17 4.72 3.29
N ILE A 152 6.82 4.03 2.19
CA ILE A 152 7.70 3.91 1.02
C ILE A 152 7.87 5.26 0.30
N VAL A 153 6.83 6.10 0.27
CA VAL A 153 6.92 7.49 -0.21
C VAL A 153 7.95 8.27 0.61
N LEU A 154 7.94 8.16 1.93
CA LEU A 154 8.91 8.85 2.79
C LEU A 154 10.34 8.36 2.55
N ILE A 155 10.53 7.03 2.51
CA ILE A 155 11.86 6.44 2.26
C ILE A 155 12.39 6.87 0.88
N SER A 156 11.56 6.85 -0.15
CA SER A 156 11.96 7.25 -1.51
C SER A 156 12.31 8.74 -1.60
N LYS A 157 11.62 9.63 -0.88
CA LYS A 157 12.01 11.06 -0.78
C LYS A 157 13.42 11.22 -0.20
N ILE A 158 13.69 10.55 0.93
CA ILE A 158 15.02 10.57 1.57
C ILE A 158 16.11 10.01 0.65
N LEU A 159 15.77 9.04 -0.21
CA LEU A 159 16.67 8.46 -1.20
C LEU A 159 16.91 9.37 -2.42
N MET A 160 15.98 10.28 -2.76
CA MET A 160 16.11 11.22 -3.88
C MET A 160 16.86 12.50 -3.52
N GLU A 161 16.82 12.92 -2.26
CA GLU A 161 17.51 14.11 -1.76
C GLU A 161 19.04 13.93 -1.65
N LYS A 162 19.58 12.82 -2.18
CA LYS A 162 20.96 12.38 -2.04
C LYS A 162 21.49 11.86 -3.36
#